data_AF-A0A7K0PGB2-F1
#
_entry.id   AF-A0A7K0PGB2-F1
#
_cell.length_a   1.000
_cell.length_b   1.000
_cell.length_c   1.000
_cell.angle_alpha   90.00
_cell.angle_beta   90.00
_cell.angle_gamma   90.00
#
_symmetry.space_group_name_H-M   'P 1'
#
loop_
_entity.id
_entity.type
_entity.pdbx_description
1 polymer ?
#
loop_
_entity_poly.entity_id
_entity_poly.type
_entity_poly.pdbx_seq_one_letter_code
_entity_poly.pdbx_strand_id
1 'polypeptide(L)'
;FQVPELPERLIRRDGLRWIDDLVRRWSPGWDPTPEQLATIRAGLEGQGRLSAALGYYRGIPRTIADAEARKVVLGRVPVPALVIRGEADACMGAEKFEDLGDRFPADVRLASLPGVGHHMHVEAPEAFADHVLGHLLQA
;
A
#
# COMPACT_ATOMS: atom_id res chain seq x y z
N PHE A 1 15.40 1.33 6.73
CA PHE A 1 15.70 0.06 6.03
C PHE A 1 17.10 0.01 5.36
N GLN A 2 17.98 1.00 5.56
CA GLN A 2 19.27 1.06 4.85
C GLN A 2 20.41 0.26 5.51
N VAL A 3 20.30 -0.04 6.81
CA VAL A 3 21.29 -0.86 7.51
C VAL A 3 21.14 -2.31 7.04
N PRO A 4 22.19 -2.96 6.52
CA PRO A 4 22.12 -4.36 6.08
C PRO A 4 21.66 -5.28 7.20
N GLU A 5 20.76 -6.22 6.88
CA GLU A 5 20.23 -7.30 7.74
C GLU A 5 19.48 -6.89 9.02
N LEU A 6 19.74 -5.71 9.58
CA LEU A 6 19.14 -5.24 10.82
C LEU A 6 17.60 -5.19 10.74
N PRO A 7 16.97 -4.59 9.71
CA PRO A 7 15.52 -4.59 9.62
C PRO A 7 14.92 -5.99 9.53
N GLU A 8 15.51 -6.90 8.74
CA GLU A 8 15.03 -8.27 8.66
C GLU A 8 15.11 -8.98 10.00
N ARG A 9 16.21 -8.79 10.74
CA ARG A 9 16.38 -9.37 12.08
C ARG A 9 15.34 -8.85 13.06
N LEU A 10 15.07 -7.54 13.05
CA LEU A 10 14.08 -6.93 13.94
C LEU A 10 12.66 -7.36 13.58
N ILE A 11 12.33 -7.41 12.29
CA ILE A 11 10.99 -7.81 11.81
C ILE A 11 10.74 -9.29 12.08
N ARG A 12 11.72 -10.17 11.85
CA ARG A 12 11.57 -11.61 12.14
C ARG A 12 11.50 -11.94 13.62
N ARG A 13 11.90 -11.01 14.50
CA ARG A 13 11.82 -11.22 15.95
C ARG A 13 10.37 -11.56 16.34
N ASP A 14 10.23 -12.43 17.32
CA ASP A 14 8.93 -12.81 17.88
C ASP A 14 7.97 -13.35 16.81
N GLY A 15 8.49 -14.04 15.78
CA GLY A 15 7.69 -14.70 14.76
C GLY A 15 6.92 -13.74 13.86
N LEU A 16 7.53 -12.63 13.44
CA LEU A 16 6.89 -11.57 12.63
C LEU A 16 5.74 -10.84 13.34
N ARG A 17 5.63 -10.88 14.67
CA ARG A 17 4.58 -10.15 15.42
C ARG A 17 4.52 -8.67 15.06
N TRP A 18 5.65 -8.06 14.75
CA TRP A 18 5.70 -6.66 14.30
C TRP A 18 4.87 -6.41 13.03
N ILE A 19 4.76 -7.40 12.13
CA ILE A 19 3.91 -7.32 10.94
C ILE A 19 2.42 -7.35 11.33
N ASP A 20 2.04 -8.21 12.27
CA ASP A 20 0.66 -8.26 12.77
C ASP A 20 0.27 -6.90 13.41
N ASP A 21 1.16 -6.36 14.24
CA ASP A 21 0.99 -5.04 14.87
C ASP A 21 0.91 -3.92 13.81
N LEU A 22 1.72 -4.01 12.75
CA LEU A 22 1.73 -3.04 11.65
C LEU A 22 0.39 -3.04 10.88
N VAL A 23 -0.10 -4.23 10.52
CA VAL A 23 -1.35 -4.41 9.77
C VAL A 23 -2.53 -3.82 10.54
N ARG A 24 -2.64 -4.15 11.84
CA ARG A 24 -3.68 -3.60 12.72
C ARG A 24 -3.56 -2.09 12.89
N ARG A 25 -2.34 -1.58 13.00
CA ARG A 25 -2.11 -0.13 13.10
C ARG A 25 -2.54 0.61 11.83
N TRP A 26 -2.29 0.05 10.66
CA TRP A 26 -2.68 0.67 9.39
C TRP A 26 -4.19 0.61 9.12
N SER A 27 -4.88 -0.36 9.73
CA SER A 27 -6.31 -0.62 9.52
C SER A 27 -7.02 -0.76 10.87
N PRO A 28 -7.20 0.33 11.63
CA PRO A 28 -7.68 0.28 13.02
C PRO A 28 -9.12 -0.22 13.18
N GLY A 29 -9.94 -0.15 12.13
CA GLY A 29 -11.30 -0.69 12.11
C GLY A 29 -11.38 -2.17 11.73
N TRP A 30 -10.27 -2.78 11.31
CA TRP A 30 -10.22 -4.16 10.86
C TRP A 30 -9.68 -5.09 11.94
N ASP A 31 -10.40 -6.18 12.22
CA ASP A 31 -9.93 -7.26 13.08
C ASP A 31 -9.58 -8.50 12.25
N PRO A 32 -8.32 -8.61 11.75
CA PRO A 32 -7.90 -9.75 10.96
C PRO A 32 -7.93 -11.05 11.78
N THR A 33 -8.44 -12.12 11.18
CA THR A 33 -8.45 -13.45 11.81
C THR A 33 -7.03 -14.00 11.95
N PRO A 34 -6.79 -14.96 12.87
CA PRO A 34 -5.50 -15.63 12.99
C PRO A 34 -4.99 -16.22 11.67
N GLU A 35 -5.89 -16.76 10.83
CA GLU A 35 -5.58 -17.35 9.53
C GLU A 35 -5.15 -16.29 8.51
N GLN A 36 -5.79 -15.12 8.51
CA GLN A 36 -5.41 -13.99 7.66
C GLN A 36 -4.00 -13.49 8.03
N LEU A 37 -3.72 -13.31 9.32
CA LEU A 37 -2.39 -12.92 9.79
C LEU A 37 -1.34 -14.00 9.47
N ALA A 38 -1.68 -15.28 9.63
CA ALA A 38 -0.79 -16.38 9.27
C ALA A 38 -0.45 -16.37 7.77
N THR A 39 -1.43 -16.08 6.90
CA THR A 39 -1.21 -15.97 5.45
C THR A 39 -0.29 -14.80 5.11
N ILE A 40 -0.47 -13.64 5.76
CA ILE A 40 0.42 -12.48 5.60
C ILE A 40 1.85 -12.83 6.00
N ARG A 41 2.04 -13.47 7.16
CA ARG A 41 3.36 -13.91 7.65
C ARG A 41 4.01 -14.92 6.71
N ALA A 42 3.28 -15.94 6.26
CA ALA A 42 3.77 -16.93 5.30
C ALA A 42 4.26 -16.26 4.00
N GLY A 43 3.61 -15.15 3.62
CA GLY A 43 4.04 -14.29 2.52
C GLY A 43 5.44 -13.68 2.66
N LEU A 44 6.03 -13.65 3.86
CA LEU A 44 7.31 -13.01 4.18
C LEU A 44 8.41 -14.00 4.65
N GLU A 45 8.04 -15.21 5.06
CA GLU A 45 8.95 -16.17 5.71
C GLU A 45 9.94 -16.86 4.77
N GLY A 46 9.56 -17.12 3.52
CA GLY A 46 10.42 -17.81 2.55
C GLY A 46 11.74 -17.07 2.24
N GLN A 47 12.74 -17.82 1.80
CA GLN A 47 14.08 -17.31 1.52
C GLN A 47 14.04 -16.08 0.58
N GLY A 48 14.65 -14.98 1.02
CA GLY A 48 14.72 -13.73 0.27
C GLY A 48 13.42 -12.89 0.26
N ARG A 49 12.26 -13.42 0.68
CA ARG A 49 10.96 -12.74 0.54
C ARG A 49 10.89 -11.45 1.36
N LEU A 50 11.24 -11.50 2.64
CA LEU A 50 11.30 -10.29 3.46
C LEU A 50 12.31 -9.27 2.92
N SER A 51 13.48 -9.72 2.44
CA SER A 51 14.47 -8.81 1.85
C SER A 51 13.93 -8.14 0.58
N ALA A 52 13.21 -8.89 -0.27
CA ALA A 52 12.53 -8.36 -1.44
C ALA A 52 11.44 -7.35 -1.09
N ALA A 53 10.63 -7.64 -0.06
CA ALA A 53 9.63 -6.70 0.46
C ALA A 53 10.25 -5.39 0.97
N LEU A 54 11.48 -5.43 1.49
CA LEU A 54 12.22 -4.24 1.91
C LEU A 54 13.01 -3.56 0.78
N GLY A 55 13.14 -4.21 -0.38
CA GLY A 55 14.01 -3.79 -1.48
C GLY A 55 13.65 -2.42 -2.03
N TYR A 56 12.36 -2.11 -2.17
CA TYR A 56 11.95 -0.79 -2.67
C TYR A 56 12.30 0.34 -1.70
N TYR A 57 12.16 0.13 -0.39
CA TYR A 57 12.60 1.12 0.61
C TYR A 57 14.10 1.37 0.56
N ARG A 58 14.90 0.35 0.26
CA ARG A 58 16.35 0.47 0.02
C ARG A 58 16.67 1.19 -1.28
N GLY A 59 15.80 1.07 -2.27
CA GLY A 59 15.89 1.77 -3.54
C GLY A 59 15.65 3.28 -3.44
N ILE A 60 14.88 3.75 -2.46
CA ILE A 60 14.45 5.17 -2.36
C ILE A 60 15.62 6.16 -2.49
N PRO A 61 16.75 6.06 -1.76
CA PRO A 61 17.84 7.03 -1.90
C PRO A 61 18.41 7.08 -3.32
N ARG A 62 18.58 5.92 -3.96
CA ARG A 62 19.05 5.82 -5.35
C ARG A 62 18.04 6.41 -6.31
N THR A 63 16.76 6.10 -6.13
CA THR A 63 15.67 6.66 -6.94
C THR A 63 15.63 8.17 -6.83
N ILE A 64 15.86 8.76 -5.64
CA ILE A 64 15.89 10.22 -5.43
C ILE A 64 17.16 10.87 -6.00
N ALA A 65 18.29 10.18 -5.99
CA ALA A 65 19.54 10.71 -6.55
C ALA A 65 19.56 10.69 -8.09
N ASP A 66 18.81 9.78 -8.71
CA ASP A 66 18.72 9.60 -10.15
C ASP A 66 17.60 10.46 -10.74
N ALA A 67 17.96 11.43 -11.59
CA ALA A 67 17.01 12.37 -12.19
C ALA A 67 15.99 11.68 -13.11
N GLU A 68 16.40 10.67 -13.88
CA GLU A 68 15.50 9.93 -14.77
C GLU A 68 14.56 9.05 -13.96
N ALA A 69 15.06 8.37 -12.93
CA ALA A 69 14.22 7.58 -12.02
C ALA A 69 13.19 8.47 -11.29
N ARG A 70 13.60 9.65 -10.82
CA ARG A 70 12.69 10.64 -10.23
C ARG A 70 11.60 11.07 -11.20
N LYS A 71 11.97 11.37 -12.45
CA LYS A 71 11.02 11.79 -13.47
C LYS A 71 9.96 10.73 -13.75
N VAL A 72 10.32 9.45 -13.69
CA VAL A 72 9.37 8.34 -13.83
C VAL A 72 8.45 8.26 -12.61
N VAL A 73 9.01 8.20 -11.40
CA VAL A 73 8.22 8.00 -10.16
C VAL A 73 7.28 9.18 -9.87
N LEU A 74 7.77 10.40 -10.11
CA LEU A 74 7.04 11.65 -9.90
C LEU A 74 6.39 12.19 -11.18
N GLY A 75 6.33 11.39 -12.25
CA GLY A 75 5.79 11.80 -13.55
C GLY A 75 4.30 12.13 -13.51
N ARG A 76 3.62 12.23 -14.65
CA ARG A 76 2.14 12.27 -14.73
C ARG A 76 1.61 10.93 -15.26
N VAL A 77 0.38 10.56 -14.91
CA VAL A 77 -0.30 9.36 -15.45
C VAL A 77 -1.32 9.84 -16.48
N PRO A 78 -1.03 9.75 -17.79
CA PRO A 78 -1.84 10.40 -18.83
C PRO A 78 -3.01 9.54 -19.31
N VAL A 79 -3.59 8.71 -18.44
CA VAL A 79 -4.74 7.85 -18.72
C VAL A 79 -5.81 8.05 -17.65
N PRO A 80 -7.10 7.83 -17.97
CA PRO A 80 -8.15 7.85 -16.96
C PRO A 80 -7.81 6.91 -15.79
N ALA A 81 -7.99 7.40 -14.56
CA ALA A 81 -7.62 6.65 -13.37
C ALA A 81 -8.72 6.68 -12.30
N LEU A 82 -8.82 5.57 -11.57
CA LEU A 82 -9.54 5.49 -10.32
C LEU A 82 -8.53 5.35 -9.18
N VAL A 83 -8.63 6.26 -8.20
CA VAL A 83 -7.94 6.14 -6.92
C VAL A 83 -8.97 5.71 -5.89
N ILE A 84 -8.71 4.61 -5.18
CA ILE A 84 -9.55 4.12 -4.09
C ILE A 84 -8.79 4.34 -2.79
N ARG A 85 -9.45 4.88 -1.77
CA ARG A 85 -8.89 5.06 -0.42
C ARG A 85 -9.84 4.58 0.67
N GLY A 86 -9.27 4.14 1.78
CA GLY A 86 -9.99 4.01 3.05
C GLY A 86 -10.10 5.36 3.75
N GLU A 87 -11.23 5.65 4.38
CA GLU A 87 -11.37 6.85 5.22
C GLU A 87 -10.68 6.69 6.59
N ALA A 88 -10.54 5.45 7.06
CA ALA A 88 -9.86 5.11 8.32
C ALA A 88 -8.41 4.62 8.10
N ASP A 89 -7.82 4.83 6.91
CA ASP A 89 -6.43 4.51 6.62
C ASP A 89 -5.49 5.30 7.55
N ALA A 90 -4.75 4.57 8.39
CA ALA A 90 -3.80 5.15 9.34
C ALA A 90 -2.34 5.08 8.86
N CYS A 91 -2.10 4.58 7.64
CA CYS A 91 -0.81 4.63 6.95
C CYS A 91 -0.70 5.87 6.05
N MET A 92 -1.76 6.18 5.31
CA MET A 92 -1.80 7.25 4.31
C MET A 92 -2.83 8.31 4.71
N GLY A 93 -2.35 9.52 5.00
CA GLY A 93 -3.22 10.65 5.36
C GLY A 93 -4.09 11.12 4.19
N ALA A 94 -5.23 11.74 4.53
CA ALA A 94 -6.22 12.24 3.56
C ALA A 94 -5.61 13.26 2.57
N GLU A 95 -4.64 14.03 3.03
CA GLU A 95 -3.93 15.06 2.25
C GLU A 95 -3.17 14.47 1.05
N LYS A 96 -2.89 13.16 1.05
CA LYS A 96 -2.25 12.47 -0.08
C LYS A 96 -3.16 12.30 -1.29
N PHE A 97 -4.46 12.52 -1.10
CA PHE A 97 -5.49 12.38 -2.12
C PHE A 97 -6.10 13.73 -2.53
N GLU A 98 -5.55 14.82 -2.02
CA GLU A 98 -5.83 16.17 -2.51
C GLU A 98 -5.10 16.41 -3.84
N ASP A 99 -5.66 17.28 -4.68
CA ASP A 99 -5.05 17.72 -5.94
C ASP A 99 -4.62 16.60 -6.92
N LEU A 100 -5.33 15.47 -6.93
CA LEU A 100 -5.03 14.34 -7.83
C LEU A 100 -4.97 14.74 -9.31
N GLY A 101 -5.73 15.76 -9.73
CA GLY A 101 -5.73 16.27 -11.11
C GLY A 101 -4.35 16.66 -11.64
N ASP A 102 -3.45 17.15 -10.77
CA ASP A 102 -2.08 17.52 -11.17
C ASP A 102 -1.24 16.30 -11.58
N ARG A 103 -1.51 15.15 -10.96
CA ARG A 103 -0.83 13.87 -11.23
C ARG A 103 -1.50 13.08 -12.36
N PHE A 104 -2.81 13.25 -12.54
CA PHE A 104 -3.65 12.49 -13.47
C PHE A 104 -4.39 13.43 -14.44
N PRO A 105 -3.71 13.95 -15.48
CA PRO A 105 -4.26 14.98 -16.36
C PRO A 105 -5.38 14.53 -17.32
N ALA A 106 -5.59 13.23 -17.50
CA ALA A 106 -6.60 12.71 -18.44
C ALA A 106 -8.00 12.67 -17.82
N ASP A 107 -8.11 12.11 -16.62
CA ASP A 107 -9.25 12.14 -15.71
C ASP A 107 -8.85 11.38 -14.44
N VAL A 108 -9.37 11.78 -13.28
CA VAL A 108 -9.21 11.03 -12.05
C VAL A 108 -10.44 11.10 -11.18
N ARG A 109 -10.92 9.91 -10.79
CA ARG A 109 -11.98 9.76 -9.79
C ARG A 109 -11.37 9.27 -8.48
N LEU A 110 -11.81 9.87 -7.39
CA LEU A 110 -11.51 9.39 -6.03
C LEU A 110 -12.74 8.65 -5.50
N ALA A 111 -12.57 7.39 -5.13
CA ALA A 111 -13.54 6.61 -4.37
C ALA A 111 -13.05 6.45 -2.93
N SER A 112 -13.89 6.85 -1.97
CA SER A 112 -13.62 6.73 -0.54
C SER A 112 -14.51 5.66 0.06
N LEU A 113 -13.92 4.73 0.82
CA LEU A 113 -14.63 3.69 1.54
C LEU A 113 -14.77 4.07 3.02
N PRO A 114 -15.99 4.39 3.50
CA PRO A 114 -16.21 4.81 4.89
C PRO A 114 -15.84 3.71 5.89
N GLY A 115 -15.11 4.07 6.94
CA GLY A 115 -14.70 3.16 8.01
C GLY A 115 -13.65 2.11 7.63
N VAL A 116 -13.24 2.06 6.36
CA VAL A 116 -12.23 1.11 5.85
C VAL A 116 -10.83 1.68 6.02
N GLY A 117 -9.89 0.82 6.42
CA GLY A 117 -8.48 1.11 6.61
C GLY A 117 -7.63 1.03 5.34
N HIS A 118 -6.36 0.65 5.53
CA HIS A 118 -5.36 0.64 4.46
C HIS A 118 -5.53 -0.53 3.49
N HIS A 119 -6.05 -1.67 3.95
CA HIS A 119 -6.14 -2.90 3.18
C HIS A 119 -7.54 -3.10 2.58
N MET A 120 -8.04 -2.07 1.89
CA MET A 120 -9.42 -1.99 1.37
C MET A 120 -9.92 -3.25 0.64
N HIS A 121 -9.08 -3.87 -0.19
CA HIS A 121 -9.43 -5.06 -0.97
C HIS A 121 -9.60 -6.32 -0.11
N VAL A 122 -9.10 -6.31 1.12
CA VAL A 122 -9.29 -7.38 2.11
C VAL A 122 -10.39 -7.02 3.10
N GLU A 123 -10.47 -5.75 3.50
CA GLU A 123 -11.42 -5.26 4.50
C GLU A 123 -12.86 -5.14 3.98
N ALA A 124 -13.03 -4.70 2.74
CA ALA A 124 -14.33 -4.50 2.10
C ALA A 124 -14.26 -4.99 0.64
N PRO A 125 -14.09 -6.30 0.41
CA PRO A 125 -13.80 -6.86 -0.90
C PRO A 125 -14.89 -6.56 -1.93
N GLU A 126 -16.17 -6.61 -1.54
CA GLU A 126 -17.30 -6.32 -2.44
C GLU A 126 -17.30 -4.85 -2.86
N ALA A 127 -17.21 -3.92 -1.91
CA ALA A 127 -17.21 -2.48 -2.20
C ALA A 127 -15.98 -2.07 -3.03
N PHE A 128 -14.81 -2.66 -2.74
CA PHE A 128 -13.60 -2.45 -3.55
C PHE A 128 -13.80 -2.97 -4.98
N ALA A 129 -14.34 -4.18 -5.15
CA ALA A 129 -14.60 -4.77 -6.45
C ALA A 129 -15.63 -3.96 -7.26
N ASP A 130 -16.69 -3.47 -6.64
CA ASP A 130 -17.71 -2.65 -7.28
C ASP A 130 -17.11 -1.36 -7.86
N HIS A 131 -16.22 -0.69 -7.12
CA HIS A 131 -15.50 0.48 -7.63
C HIS A 131 -14.59 0.13 -8.81
N VAL A 132 -13.84 -0.97 -8.73
CA VAL A 132 -12.96 -1.43 -9.81
C VAL A 132 -13.76 -1.76 -11.06
N LEU A 133 -14.80 -2.60 -10.95
CA LEU A 133 -15.64 -3.01 -12.07
C LEU A 133 -16.38 -1.80 -12.66
N GLY A 134 -16.92 -0.92 -11.83
CA GLY A 134 -17.56 0.32 -12.27
C GLY A 134 -16.61 1.23 -13.06
N HIS A 135 -15.32 1.26 -12.73
CA HIS A 135 -14.33 1.98 -13.53
C HIS A 135 -14.03 1.30 -14.86
N LEU A 136 -13.85 -0.02 -14.86
CA LEU A 136 -13.53 -0.77 -16.08
C LEU A 136 -14.67 -0.79 -17.10
N LEU A 137 -15.92 -0.75 -16.65
CA LEU A 137 -17.11 -0.73 -17.52
C LEU A 137 -17.42 0.66 -18.11
N GLN A 138 -16.77 1.71 -17.60
CA GLN A 138 -16.93 3.09 -18.09
C GLN A 138 -15.79 3.53 -19.04
N ALA A 139 -14.75 2.71 -19.18
CA ALA A 139 -13.55 3.00 -19.98
C ALA A 139 -13.66 2.49 -21.43
#